data_AF-A0A8T6U3C7-F1
#
_entry.id   AF-A0A8T6U3C7-F1
#
_cell.length_a   1.000
_cell.length_b   1.000
_cell.length_c   1.000
_cell.angle_alpha   90.00
_cell.angle_beta   90.00
_cell.angle_gamma   90.00
#
_symmetry.space_group_name_H-M   'P 1'
#
loop_
_entity.id
_entity.type
_entity.pdbx_description
1 polymer ?
#
loop_
_entity_poly.entity_id
_entity_poly.type
_entity_poly.pdbx_seq_one_letter_code
_entity_poly.pdbx_strand_id
1 'polypeptide(L)'
;NSDGVETVSEFFNWQTARKICDTYEQGKAVIANNVLAHVDEVVNFLQGCRELLTTDGLVIIEVPYLQELLHRLEFDTIYHEHLCYFSVTALLRLCKIVKLSIIRIERKPVHGGSLRI
;
A
#
# COMPACT_ATOMS: atom_id res chain seq x y z
N ASN A 1 2.92 16.33 13.17
CA ASN A 1 4.35 16.68 13.05
C ASN A 1 4.51 18.19 13.27
N SER A 2 5.73 18.74 13.13
CA SER A 2 6.00 20.18 13.32
C SER A 2 5.25 21.11 12.36
N ASP A 3 4.74 20.57 11.25
CA ASP A 3 4.08 21.31 10.18
C ASP A 3 2.55 21.34 10.35
N GLY A 4 2.03 20.88 11.50
CA GLY A 4 0.60 20.85 11.79
C GLY A 4 -0.17 19.71 11.11
N VAL A 5 0.53 18.79 10.43
CA VAL A 5 -0.10 17.57 9.90
C VAL A 5 -0.19 16.55 11.02
N GLU A 6 -1.39 16.08 11.35
CA GLU A 6 -1.53 15.08 12.39
C GLU A 6 -0.77 13.79 12.04
N THR A 7 -0.09 13.20 13.02
CA THR A 7 0.79 12.05 12.78
C THR A 7 0.75 11.08 13.95
N VAL A 8 0.29 9.85 13.69
CA VAL A 8 0.41 8.74 14.62
C VAL A 8 1.79 8.11 14.44
N SER A 9 2.66 8.23 15.44
CA SER A 9 4.04 7.72 15.39
C SER A 9 4.10 6.22 15.74
N GLU A 10 3.38 5.40 14.99
CA GLU A 10 3.35 3.93 15.10
C GLU A 10 3.53 3.30 13.71
N PHE A 11 4.00 2.05 13.65
CA PHE A 11 3.92 1.26 12.42
C PHE A 11 2.46 0.96 12.06
N PHE A 12 2.13 0.99 10.77
CA PHE A 12 0.78 0.74 10.33
C PHE A 12 0.46 -0.76 10.24
N ASN A 13 -0.64 -1.15 10.87
CA ASN A 13 -1.23 -2.49 10.83
C ASN A 13 -2.71 -2.40 11.23
N TRP A 14 -3.41 -3.53 11.25
CA TRP A 14 -4.82 -3.58 11.63
C TRP A 14 -5.09 -3.10 13.07
N GLN A 15 -4.20 -3.37 14.02
CA GLN A 15 -4.36 -2.91 15.41
C GLN A 15 -4.30 -1.39 15.52
N THR A 16 -3.31 -0.76 14.87
CA THR A 16 -3.19 0.70 14.83
C THR A 16 -4.33 1.34 14.04
N ALA A 17 -4.78 0.72 12.95
CA ALA A 17 -5.97 1.16 12.21
C ALA A 17 -7.23 1.19 13.09
N ARG A 18 -7.44 0.17 13.94
CA ARG A 18 -8.57 0.17 14.88
C ARG A 18 -8.50 1.30 15.90
N LYS A 19 -7.33 1.53 16.50
CA LYS A 19 -7.15 2.66 17.44
C LYS A 19 -7.46 4.01 16.77
N ILE A 20 -7.11 4.15 15.49
CA ILE A 20 -7.44 5.34 14.70
C ILE A 20 -8.96 5.46 14.55
N CYS A 21 -9.67 4.38 14.19
CA CYS A 21 -11.13 4.37 14.10
C CYS A 21 -11.86 4.62 15.44
N ASP A 22 -11.22 4.32 16.58
CA ASP A 22 -11.79 4.65 17.90
C ASP A 22 -11.76 6.16 18.18
N THR A 23 -10.87 6.89 17.49
CA THR A 23 -10.67 8.35 17.67
C THR A 23 -11.27 9.17 16.53
N TYR A 24 -11.24 8.62 15.32
CA TYR A 24 -11.63 9.28 14.07
C TYR A 24 -12.67 8.46 13.33
N GLU A 25 -13.51 9.14 12.56
CA GLU A 25 -14.39 8.46 11.61
C GLU A 25 -13.58 7.81 10.48
N GLN A 26 -14.17 6.78 9.87
CA GLN A 26 -13.60 6.14 8.69
C GLN A 26 -13.44 7.15 7.54
N GLY A 27 -12.37 7.00 6.77
CA GLY A 27 -12.04 7.85 5.63
C GLY A 27 -12.59 7.34 4.31
N LYS A 28 -12.71 8.26 3.34
CA LYS A 28 -12.99 7.92 1.93
C LYS A 28 -11.75 7.42 1.18
N ALA A 29 -10.56 7.71 1.68
CA ALA A 29 -9.30 7.36 1.03
C ALA A 29 -8.25 6.95 2.06
N VAL A 30 -7.52 5.87 1.75
CA VAL A 30 -6.27 5.50 2.41
C VAL A 30 -5.20 5.45 1.33
N ILE A 31 -4.11 6.21 1.51
CA ILE A 31 -3.06 6.36 0.50
C ILE A 31 -1.76 5.75 1.04
N ALA A 32 -1.16 4.84 0.28
CA ALA A 32 0.07 4.16 0.62
C ALA A 32 1.04 4.22 -0.57
N ASN A 33 1.87 5.26 -0.61
CA ASN A 33 2.85 5.47 -1.69
C ASN A 33 4.21 4.93 -1.27
N ASN A 34 4.74 3.99 -2.07
CA ASN A 34 6.07 3.41 -1.91
C ASN A 34 6.34 2.78 -0.53
N VAL A 35 5.29 2.40 0.22
CA VAL A 35 5.45 1.81 1.55
C VAL A 35 5.17 0.31 1.56
N LEU A 36 4.25 -0.21 0.73
CA LEU A 36 3.83 -1.62 0.81
C LEU A 36 4.99 -2.61 0.57
N ALA A 37 5.96 -2.25 -0.26
CA ALA A 37 7.17 -3.06 -0.52
C ALA A 37 8.09 -3.18 0.70
N HIS A 38 7.93 -2.30 1.68
CA HIS A 38 8.73 -2.21 2.90
C HIS A 38 8.05 -2.88 4.11
N VAL A 39 6.87 -3.48 3.90
CA VAL A 39 6.08 -4.09 4.96
C VAL A 39 6.20 -5.60 4.90
N ASP A 40 6.61 -6.20 6.01
CA ASP A 40 6.74 -7.65 6.15
C ASP A 40 5.35 -8.34 6.16
N GLU A 41 4.46 -7.86 7.04
CA GLU A 41 3.10 -8.38 7.20
C GLU A 41 2.09 -7.71 6.25
N VAL A 42 2.27 -7.90 4.94
CA VAL A 42 1.48 -7.24 3.88
C VAL A 42 -0.03 -7.46 4.03
N VAL A 43 -0.46 -8.66 4.44
CA VAL A 43 -1.89 -8.96 4.63
C VAL A 43 -2.47 -8.15 5.79
N ASN A 44 -1.75 -8.04 6.91
CA ASN A 44 -2.17 -7.26 8.07
C ASN A 44 -2.23 -5.76 7.74
N PHE A 45 -1.25 -5.25 6.98
CA PHE A 45 -1.27 -3.89 6.46
C PHE A 45 -2.54 -3.61 5.64
N LEU A 46 -2.84 -4.45 4.65
CA LEU A 46 -4.02 -4.26 3.80
C LEU A 46 -5.34 -4.43 4.56
N GLN A 47 -5.38 -5.28 5.59
CA GLN A 47 -6.51 -5.36 6.52
C GLN A 47 -6.71 -4.05 7.29
N GLY A 48 -5.62 -3.43 7.75
CA GLY A 48 -5.65 -2.10 8.37
C GLY A 48 -6.16 -1.03 7.41
N CYS A 49 -5.71 -1.03 6.14
CA CYS A 49 -6.23 -0.09 5.15
C CYS A 49 -7.75 -0.23 4.98
N ARG A 50 -8.25 -1.47 4.91
CA ARG A 50 -9.69 -1.73 4.79
C ARG A 50 -10.47 -1.27 6.02
N GLU A 51 -9.94 -1.47 7.23
CA GLU A 51 -10.59 -1.06 8.49
C GLU A 51 -10.85 0.46 8.53
N LEU A 52 -9.92 1.25 8.00
CA LEU A 52 -10.03 2.70 7.95
C LEU A 52 -11.02 3.24 6.90
N LEU A 53 -11.56 2.40 6.01
CA LEU A 53 -12.38 2.86 4.90
C LEU A 53 -13.87 2.79 5.19
N THR A 54 -14.60 3.80 4.72
CA THR A 54 -16.03 3.68 4.50
C THR A 54 -16.34 2.63 3.43
N THR A 55 -17.57 2.14 3.38
CA THR A 55 -18.00 1.09 2.42
C THR A 55 -17.76 1.47 0.95
N ASP A 56 -17.77 2.77 0.64
CA ASP A 56 -17.53 3.35 -0.69
C ASP A 56 -16.15 4.01 -0.83
N GLY A 57 -15.26 3.81 0.15
CA GLY A 57 -13.91 4.36 0.16
C GLY A 57 -12.92 3.56 -0.70
N LEU A 58 -11.76 4.16 -0.97
CA LEU A 58 -10.71 3.59 -1.82
C LEU A 58 -9.36 3.50 -1.09
N VAL A 59 -8.68 2.36 -1.21
CA VAL A 59 -7.24 2.28 -0.92
C VAL A 59 -6.50 2.58 -2.22
N ILE A 60 -5.54 3.49 -2.18
CA ILE A 60 -4.68 3.84 -3.32
C ILE A 60 -3.26 3.43 -2.95
N ILE A 61 -2.69 2.49 -3.70
CA ILE A 61 -1.36 1.94 -3.42
C ILE A 61 -0.45 2.20 -4.61
N GLU A 62 0.73 2.76 -4.37
CA GLU A 62 1.78 2.89 -5.37
C GLU A 62 3.00 2.05 -4.97
N VAL A 63 3.46 1.19 -5.88
CA VAL A 63 4.63 0.33 -5.70
C VAL A 63 5.44 0.20 -7.00
N PRO A 64 6.77 0.01 -6.93
CA PRO A 64 7.57 -0.36 -8.10
C PRO A 64 7.00 -1.60 -8.79
N TYR A 65 7.00 -1.60 -10.13
CA TYR A 65 6.42 -2.67 -10.91
C TYR A 65 7.45 -3.75 -11.20
N LEU A 66 7.21 -4.98 -10.72
CA LEU A 66 8.07 -6.13 -10.99
C LEU A 66 8.34 -6.35 -12.49
N GLN A 67 7.36 -6.04 -13.37
CA GLN A 67 7.60 -6.15 -14.81
C GLN A 67 8.72 -5.20 -15.26
N GLU A 68 8.70 -3.94 -14.84
CA GLU A 68 9.71 -2.95 -15.26
C GLU A 68 11.08 -3.32 -14.69
N LEU A 69 11.16 -3.73 -13.43
CA LEU A 69 12.39 -4.24 -12.80
C LEU A 69 13.05 -5.32 -13.67
N LEU A 70 12.27 -6.32 -14.11
CA LEU A 70 12.79 -7.42 -14.92
C LEU A 70 13.17 -6.99 -16.35
N HIS A 71 12.40 -6.09 -16.98
CA HIS A 71 12.66 -5.65 -18.35
C HIS A 71 13.87 -4.71 -18.44
N ARG A 72 14.09 -3.90 -17.40
CA ARG A 72 15.14 -2.89 -17.35
C ARG A 72 16.38 -3.32 -16.56
N LEU A 73 16.32 -4.50 -15.94
CA LEU A 73 17.38 -5.04 -15.08
C LEU A 73 17.73 -4.09 -13.92
N GLU A 74 16.71 -3.53 -13.26
CA GLU A 74 16.83 -2.58 -12.14
C GLU A 74 17.20 -3.31 -10.83
N PHE A 75 18.29 -4.09 -10.86
CA PHE A 75 18.73 -4.90 -9.71
C PHE A 75 19.17 -4.05 -8.52
N ASP A 76 19.51 -2.78 -8.73
CA ASP A 76 19.83 -1.80 -7.71
C ASP A 76 18.62 -1.45 -6.83
N THR A 77 17.41 -1.69 -7.33
CA THR A 77 16.18 -1.60 -6.51
C THR A 77 16.00 -2.79 -5.57
N ILE A 78 16.92 -3.76 -5.58
CA ILE A 78 16.92 -4.91 -4.68
C ILE A 78 17.82 -4.65 -3.48
N TYR A 79 17.22 -4.26 -2.37
CA TYR A 79 17.92 -3.98 -1.10
C TYR A 79 17.03 -4.29 0.11
N HIS A 80 17.62 -4.25 1.31
CA HIS A 80 17.01 -4.76 2.54
C HIS A 80 15.66 -4.15 2.92
N GLU A 81 15.39 -2.90 2.55
CA GLU A 81 14.10 -2.29 2.85
C GLU A 81 13.01 -2.71 1.85
N HIS A 82 13.38 -3.15 0.65
CA HIS A 82 12.46 -3.72 -0.34
C HIS A 82 12.30 -5.22 -0.14
N LEU A 83 11.41 -5.58 0.79
CA LEU A 83 11.09 -6.97 1.13
C LEU A 83 10.32 -7.68 0.01
N CYS A 84 9.50 -6.93 -0.74
CA CYS A 84 8.61 -7.47 -1.76
C CYS A 84 8.65 -6.69 -3.08
N TYR A 85 8.50 -7.40 -4.20
CA TYR A 85 8.43 -6.83 -5.56
C TYR A 85 7.10 -7.25 -6.20
N PHE A 86 6.24 -6.28 -6.48
CA PHE A 86 4.83 -6.57 -6.80
C PHE A 86 4.56 -6.65 -8.30
N SER A 87 3.85 -7.71 -8.68
CA SER A 87 3.13 -7.81 -9.95
C SER A 87 1.64 -7.58 -9.73
N VAL A 88 0.91 -7.25 -10.80
CA VAL A 88 -0.57 -7.19 -10.77
C VAL A 88 -1.17 -8.51 -10.27
N THR A 89 -0.62 -9.65 -10.67
CA THR A 89 -1.08 -10.97 -10.23
C THR A 89 -0.94 -11.17 -8.73
N ALA A 90 0.18 -10.72 -8.14
CA ALA A 90 0.39 -10.79 -6.69
C ALA A 90 -0.61 -9.88 -5.95
N LEU A 91 -0.77 -8.64 -6.42
CA LEU A 91 -1.69 -7.67 -5.83
C LEU A 91 -3.15 -8.15 -5.89
N LEU A 92 -3.60 -8.73 -7.02
CA LEU A 92 -4.93 -9.32 -7.14
C LEU A 92 -5.19 -10.42 -6.10
N ARG A 93 -4.19 -11.29 -5.85
CA ARG A 93 -4.30 -12.35 -4.83
C ARG A 93 -4.39 -11.76 -3.42
N LEU A 94 -3.55 -10.79 -3.10
CA LEU A 94 -3.54 -10.12 -1.79
C LEU A 94 -4.87 -9.40 -1.53
N CYS A 95 -5.35 -8.61 -2.48
CA CYS A 95 -6.64 -7.94 -2.37
C CYS A 95 -7.77 -8.94 -2.11
N LYS A 96 -7.80 -10.07 -2.85
CA LYS A 96 -8.80 -11.13 -2.64
C LYS A 96 -8.77 -11.70 -1.21
N ILE A 97 -7.59 -11.93 -0.64
CA ILE A 97 -7.44 -12.44 0.74
C ILE A 97 -8.08 -11.46 1.74
N VAL A 98 -7.87 -10.16 1.56
CA VAL A 98 -8.38 -9.12 2.45
C VAL A 98 -9.77 -8.59 2.05
N LYS A 99 -10.46 -9.25 1.11
CA LYS A 99 -11.78 -8.83 0.61
C LYS A 99 -11.81 -7.40 0.02
N LEU A 100 -10.71 -6.97 -0.57
CA LEU A 100 -10.63 -5.79 -1.43
C LEU A 100 -10.71 -6.21 -2.91
N SER A 101 -11.13 -5.29 -3.77
CA SER A 101 -11.17 -5.49 -5.22
C SER A 101 -10.38 -4.38 -5.91
N ILE A 102 -9.55 -4.74 -6.89
CA ILE A 102 -8.84 -3.77 -7.72
C ILE A 102 -9.81 -3.28 -8.80
N ILE A 103 -10.10 -1.99 -8.82
CA ILE A 103 -11.02 -1.37 -9.79
C ILE A 103 -10.31 -0.56 -10.87
N ARG A 104 -9.05 -0.17 -10.63
CA ARG A 104 -8.24 0.63 -11.54
C ARG A 104 -6.77 0.23 -11.38
N ILE A 105 -6.02 0.29 -12.48
CA ILE A 105 -4.57 0.12 -12.47
C ILE A 105 -4.00 1.16 -13.42
N GLU A 106 -3.00 1.90 -12.96
CA GLU A 106 -2.25 2.87 -13.76
C GLU A 106 -0.77 2.59 -13.69
N ARG A 107 -0.08 2.69 -14.84
CA ARG A 107 1.38 2.72 -14.86
C ARG A 107 1.84 4.16 -14.65
N LYS A 108 2.88 4.35 -13.84
CA LYS A 108 3.55 5.64 -13.62
C LYS A 108 5.03 5.51 -13.98
N PRO A 109 5.65 6.55 -14.56
CA PRO A 109 7.06 6.50 -14.97
C PRO A 109 8.05 6.71 -13.79
N VAL A 110 7.55 6.99 -12.59
CA VAL A 110 8.37 7.22 -11.40
C VAL A 110 9.08 5.94 -10.94
N HIS A 111 10.23 6.08 -10.27
CA HIS A 111 10.99 4.98 -9.65
C HIS A 111 11.29 3.80 -10.60
N GLY A 112 11.74 4.07 -11.83
CA GLY A 112 12.02 3.02 -12.84
C GLY A 112 10.77 2.46 -13.53
N GLY A 113 9.62 2.60 -12.87
CA GLY A 113 8.30 2.29 -13.36
C GLY A 113 7.45 1.69 -12.25
N SER A 114 6.32 2.32 -11.94
CA SER A 114 5.45 1.94 -10.83
C SER A 114 4.04 1.57 -11.29
N LEU A 115 3.36 0.77 -10.47
CA LEU A 115 1.92 0.59 -10.52
C LEU A 115 1.27 1.47 -9.46
N ARG A 116 0.23 2.19 -9.84
CA ARG A 116 -0.77 2.72 -8.92
C ARG A 116 -2.07 1.93 -9.09
N ILE A 117 -2.55 1.34 -8.01
CA ILE A 117 -3.77 0.53 -7.98
C ILE A 117 -4.80 1.10 -7.00
#